data_AF-A0A518HK22-F1
#
_entry.id   AF-A0A518HK22-F1
#
_cell.length_a   1.000
_cell.length_b   1.000
_cell.length_c   1.000
_cell.angle_alpha   90.00
_cell.angle_beta   90.00
_cell.angle_gamma   90.00
#
_symmetry.space_group_name_H-M   'P 1'
#
loop_
_entity.id
_entity.type
_entity.pdbx_description
1 polymer ?
#
loop_
_entity_poly.entity_id
_entity_poly.type
_entity_poly.pdbx_seq_one_letter_code
_entity_poly.pdbx_strand_id
1 'polypeptide(L)' 'MASRQAYPTPMSYDDEEDEEFDYDEFVEREFGTPLRSKSTPLHWQLVAIGLLVLFALYTWMSLGLWMPF' A
#
# COMPACT_ATOMS: atom_id res chain seq x y z
N MET A 1 19.22 -55.80 -38.18
CA MET A 1 20.17 -54.72 -37.86
C MET A 1 19.46 -53.79 -36.87
N ALA A 2 19.79 -53.89 -35.58
CA ALA A 2 19.11 -53.12 -34.53
C ALA A 2 19.85 -51.80 -34.33
N SER A 3 19.17 -50.69 -34.63
CA SER A 3 19.68 -49.34 -34.48
C SER A 3 19.88 -49.02 -33.00
N ARG A 4 21.13 -48.81 -32.57
CA ARG A 4 21.43 -48.29 -31.23
C ARG A 4 20.90 -46.87 -31.16
N GLN A 5 19.81 -46.66 -30.41
CA GLN A 5 19.32 -45.32 -30.11
C GLN A 5 20.33 -44.67 -29.17
N ALA A 6 20.95 -43.59 -29.63
CA ALA A 6 21.76 -42.71 -28.80
C ALA A 6 20.82 -42.06 -27.77
N TYR A 7 21.11 -42.24 -26.48
CA TYR A 7 20.39 -41.53 -25.43
C TYR A 7 20.68 -40.03 -25.56
N PRO A 8 19.66 -39.16 -25.59
CA PRO A 8 19.89 -37.73 -25.45
C PRO A 8 20.49 -37.49 -24.06
N THR A 9 21.52 -36.65 -24.02
CA THR A 9 22.21 -36.21 -22.80
C THR A 9 21.21 -35.66 -21.79
N PRO A 10 21.43 -35.84 -20.47
CA PRO A 10 20.63 -35.14 -19.47
C PRO A 10 20.75 -33.65 -19.76
N MET A 11 19.61 -32.99 -19.95
CA MET A 11 19.52 -31.53 -19.97
C MET A 11 20.28 -31.05 -18.74
N SER A 12 21.41 -30.37 -18.94
CA SER A 12 21.88 -29.43 -17.94
C SER A 12 20.70 -28.48 -17.76
N TYR A 13 20.14 -28.45 -16.55
CA TYR A 13 19.35 -27.31 -16.13
C TYR A 13 20.35 -26.17 -16.19
N ASP A 14 20.34 -25.45 -17.31
CA ASP A 14 20.99 -24.14 -17.36
C ASP A 14 20.37 -23.38 -16.18
N ASP A 15 21.28 -22.81 -15.41
CA ASP A 15 21.07 -21.91 -14.28
C ASP A 15 20.42 -20.62 -14.80
N GLU A 16 19.30 -20.73 -15.53
CA GLU A 16 18.49 -19.61 -16.01
C GLU A 16 17.68 -18.99 -14.84
N GLU A 17 17.95 -19.42 -13.59
CA GLU A 17 17.36 -18.89 -12.37
C GLU A 17 18.07 -17.61 -11.86
N ASP A 18 19.01 -17.03 -12.62
CA ASP A 18 19.70 -15.79 -12.22
C ASP A 18 19.08 -14.51 -12.78
N GLU A 19 18.04 -14.58 -13.61
CA GLU A 19 17.19 -13.42 -13.91
C GLU A 19 16.05 -13.35 -12.88
N GLU A 20 16.42 -13.03 -11.64
CA GLU A 20 15.48 -12.75 -10.56
C GLU A 20 14.48 -11.70 -11.07
N PHE A 21 13.22 -12.12 -11.25
CA PHE A 21 12.18 -11.26 -11.80
C PHE A 21 12.09 -9.97 -10.97
N ASP A 22 12.37 -8.83 -11.60
CA ASP A 22 12.38 -7.54 -10.91
C ASP A 22 10.93 -7.14 -10.55
N TYR A 23 10.51 -7.61 -9.38
CA TYR A 23 9.22 -7.30 -8.80
C TYR A 23 9.06 -5.79 -8.58
N ASP A 24 10.14 -5.08 -8.29
CA ASP A 24 10.11 -3.63 -8.07
C ASP A 24 9.86 -2.89 -9.39
N GLU A 25 10.55 -3.28 -10.48
CA GLU A 25 10.31 -2.76 -11.85
C GLU A 25 8.89 -3.06 -12.34
N PHE A 26 8.41 -4.30 -12.13
CA PHE A 26 7.05 -4.68 -12.50
C PHE A 26 6.02 -3.84 -11.74
N VAL A 27 6.20 -3.67 -10.43
CA VAL A 27 5.27 -2.91 -9.58
C VAL A 27 5.31 -1.43 -9.92
N GLU A 28 6.48 -0.85 -10.17
CA GLU A 28 6.60 0.55 -10.57
C GLU A 28 5.98 0.81 -11.94
N ARG A 29 6.16 -0.12 -12.89
CA ARG A 29 5.56 -0.03 -14.23
C ARG A 29 4.04 -0.17 -14.20
N GLU A 30 3.51 -1.12 -13.42
CA GLU A 30 2.08 -1.45 -13.40
C GLU A 30 1.27 -0.53 -12.47
N PHE A 31 1.81 -0.21 -11.29
CA PHE A 31 1.10 0.55 -10.26
C PHE A 31 1.60 1.99 -10.08
N GLY A 32 2.75 2.33 -10.66
CA GLY A 32 3.39 3.64 -10.50
C GLY A 32 4.04 3.84 -9.13
N THR A 33 4.84 4.90 -8.98
CA THR A 33 5.34 5.31 -7.66
C THR A 33 4.17 5.62 -6.74
N PRO A 34 4.15 5.15 -5.47
CA PRO A 34 3.12 5.52 -4.52
C PRO A 34 3.22 7.03 -4.29
N LEU A 35 2.39 7.79 -5.01
CA LEU A 35 2.24 9.22 -4.79
C LEU A 35 1.75 9.38 -3.36
N ARG A 36 2.73 9.68 -2.49
CA ARG A 36 2.58 10.09 -1.09
C ARG A 36 1.18 10.64 -0.88
N SER A 37 0.36 9.82 -0.20
CA SER A 37 -1.08 9.99 -0.02
C SER A 37 -1.44 11.47 -0.04
N LYS A 38 -2.03 11.88 -1.17
CA LYS A 38 -2.50 13.23 -1.49
C LYS A 38 -2.94 13.89 -0.19
N SER A 39 -2.10 14.82 0.29
CA SER A 39 -2.30 15.60 1.51
C SER A 39 -3.79 15.85 1.68
N THR A 40 -4.40 15.30 2.73
CA THR A 40 -5.84 15.43 2.97
C THR A 40 -6.17 16.89 2.77
N PRO A 41 -6.92 17.24 1.71
CA PRO A 41 -6.90 18.59 1.21
C PRO A 41 -7.45 19.51 2.30
N LEU A 42 -6.82 20.68 2.48
CA LEU A 42 -6.98 21.54 3.67
C LEU A 42 -8.45 21.79 4.06
N HIS A 43 -9.38 21.75 3.10
CA HIS A 43 -10.81 21.82 3.35
C HIS A 43 -11.34 20.71 4.28
N TRP A 44 -10.92 19.45 4.09
CA TRP A 44 -11.34 18.35 4.97
C TRP A 44 -10.71 18.45 6.36
N GLN A 45 -9.49 18.99 6.46
CA GLN A 45 -8.88 19.28 7.77
C GLN A 45 -9.66 20.37 8.51
N LEU A 46 -10.08 21.44 7.81
CA LEU A 46 -10.92 22.48 8.40
C LEU A 46 -12.31 21.95 8.82
N VAL A 47 -12.93 21.09 8.01
CA VAL A 47 -14.21 20.44 8.36
C VAL A 47 -14.04 19.56 9.61
N ALA A 48 -12.98 18.77 9.69
CA ALA A 48 -12.69 17.93 10.84
C ALA A 48 -12.46 18.74 12.11
N ILE A 49 -11.70 19.83 12.03
CA ILE A 49 -11.48 20.76 13.15
C ILE A 49 -12.80 21.40 13.59
N GLY A 50 -13.62 21.86 12.64
CA GLY A 50 -14.92 22.46 12.94
C GLY A 50 -15.86 21.50 13.67
N LEU A 51 -15.94 20.25 13.22
CA LEU A 51 -16.73 19.20 13.87
C LEU A 51 -16.23 18.89 15.28
N LEU A 52 -14.91 18.82 15.48
CA LEU A 52 -14.31 18.59 16.79
C LEU A 52 -14.63 19.71 17.78
N VAL A 53 -14.52 20.97 17.36
CA VAL A 53 -14.86 22.11 18.22
C VAL A 53 -16.34 22.11 18.58
N LEU A 54 -17.22 21.83 17.62
CA LEU A 54 -18.67 21.81 17.84
C LEU A 54 -19.07 20.69 18.81
N PHE A 55 -18.45 19.51 18.67
CA PHE A 55 -18.62 18.40 19.60
C PHE A 55 -18.07 18.74 21.00
N ALA A 56 -16.90 19.37 21.09
CA ALA A 56 -16.32 19.80 22.37
C ALA A 56 -17.21 20.84 23.06
N LEU A 57 -17.76 21.82 22.34
CA LEU A 57 -18.70 22.80 22.89
C LEU A 57 -20.01 22.16 23.34
N TYR A 58 -20.57 21.25 22.52
CA TYR A 58 -21.78 20.52 22.88
C TYR A 58 -21.59 19.69 24.14
N THR A 59 -20.49 18.93 24.21
CA THR A 59 -20.16 18.13 25.39
C THR A 59 -19.87 19.00 26.61
N TRP A 60 -19.15 20.12 26.47
CA TRP A 60 -18.91 21.07 27.55
C TRP A 60 -20.20 21.66 28.13
N MET A 61 -21.12 22.06 27.24
CA MET A 61 -22.42 22.61 27.62
C MET A 61 -23.34 21.54 28.22
N SER A 62 -23.28 20.31 27.70
CA SER A 62 -24.08 19.17 28.19
C SER A 62 -23.57 18.61 29.52
N LEU A 63 -22.26 18.65 29.77
CA LEU A 63 -21.65 18.12 31.00
C LEU A 63 -21.82 19.06 32.20
N GLY A 64 -22.49 20.21 32.03
CA GLY A 64 -22.78 21.12 33.14
C GLY A 64 -21.52 21.73 33.74
N LEU A 65 -20.41 21.80 33.00
CA LEU A 65 -19.14 22.41 33.42
C LEU A 65 -19.22 23.95 33.54
N TRP A 66 -20.44 24.50 33.42
CA TRP A 66 -20.80 25.90 33.63
C TRP A 66 -21.65 26.12 34.89
N MET A 67 -22.01 25.06 35.64
CA MET A 67 -22.50 25.23 37.01
C MET A 67 -21.31 25.20 37.98
N PRO A 68 -20.83 26.36 38.45
CA PRO A 68 -19.99 26.37 39.65
C PRO A 68 -20.85 25.85 40.80
N PHE A 69 -20.43 24.72 41.40
CA PHE A 69 -20.89 24.31 42.71
C PHE A 69 -20.51 25.36 43.76
#